data_AF-A0A1Q5CQQ0-F1
#
_entry.id   AF-A0A1Q5CQQ0-F1
#
_cell.length_a   1.000
_cell.length_b   1.000
_cell.length_c   1.000
_cell.angle_alpha   90.00
_cell.angle_beta   90.00
_cell.angle_gamma   90.00
#
_symmetry.space_group_name_H-M   'P 1'
#
loop_
_entity.id
_entity.type
_entity.pdbx_description
1 polymer ?
#
loop_
_entity_poly.entity_id
_entity_poly.type
_entity_poly.pdbx_seq_one_letter_code
_entity_poly.pdbx_strand_id
1 'polypeptide(L)'
;MEAAVLPSRAAYLIASGSVAGFRTAVTQASSRWGGMTEPIVEAQASGLSPLHEQTVRVAKVEALVNIDADFQAAKKIAQGLGLPIVDLAVIRKSDVAFTCSLAEVVQYTDPAYPPIAASPTGALWHLAAAGCVEPHRLLEHVRVSKQEDEFGRYQLNEDSRIHSTLAQFGEYPSTPARHIPTVLWVIEDEGFTDSIDFWNTRALRPAHMIEMPMLLLPGADTVKHWLDFPKQVARLLKSRPREFAVDVALVSRSASPDQLLKFASALGLEPTEEEPRDGACMPASPARTAPFTFRTDLDPTAWVTIERHYGVPTSFDVQVFAGGPSTLRFVQPVQFNGRAGALVRFWGEPLLGLPARPSIARLVHPGAQWRDGRLQLAFLPMSHQLAVQMTFPLLPQATEQLLDDVTTGHQLSSAGRLGTALAERADSFALLEPGVYEAAIALTTPRSKELLRRLKERRADGDPDADLAELAATWGGAGLSAAICPPTSCRMSGWRTGRRHWSGCARWAGPSAGWRASAPRAPAGRSFRSPRPAVPRSAPGAAPCPPTSPAAR
;
A
#
# COMPACT_ATOMS: atom_id res chain seq x y z
N MET A 1 -14.18 12.39 5.97
CA MET A 1 -12.91 11.74 6.40
C MET A 1 -13.01 10.27 6.06
N GLU A 2 -11.88 9.57 5.94
CA GLU A 2 -11.87 8.14 5.63
C GLU A 2 -10.99 7.39 6.63
N ALA A 3 -11.36 6.14 6.89
CA ALA A 3 -10.56 5.20 7.65
C ALA A 3 -10.60 3.83 6.99
N ALA A 4 -9.62 2.99 7.30
CA ALA A 4 -9.69 1.57 6.98
C ALA A 4 -9.25 0.75 8.17
N VAL A 5 -9.95 -0.36 8.36
CA VAL A 5 -9.61 -1.37 9.35
C VAL A 5 -8.81 -2.46 8.65
N LEU A 6 -7.66 -2.80 9.19
CA LEU A 6 -6.71 -3.76 8.64
C LEU A 6 -6.05 -4.58 9.75
N PRO A 7 -5.61 -5.82 9.50
CA PRO A 7 -4.73 -6.54 10.42
C PRO A 7 -3.34 -5.89 10.48
N SER A 8 -2.63 -6.08 11.58
CA SER A 8 -1.16 -5.97 11.60
C SER A 8 -0.55 -7.19 10.90
N ARG A 9 0.29 -6.95 9.90
CA ARG A 9 0.92 -7.98 9.05
C ARG A 9 2.42 -8.08 9.29
N ALA A 10 2.96 -9.28 9.16
CA ALA A 10 4.38 -9.56 9.26
C ALA A 10 4.96 -10.13 7.96
N ALA A 11 6.27 -9.95 7.77
CA ALA A 11 7.07 -10.85 6.95
C ALA A 11 7.90 -11.74 7.87
N TYR A 12 7.88 -13.06 7.63
CA TYR A 12 8.64 -14.01 8.44
C TYR A 12 10.02 -14.22 7.84
N LEU A 13 11.04 -14.05 8.66
CA LEU A 13 12.42 -14.21 8.28
C LEU A 13 12.92 -15.57 8.75
N ILE A 14 13.33 -16.41 7.80
CA ILE A 14 13.86 -17.75 8.07
C ILE A 14 15.33 -17.84 7.64
N ALA A 15 16.10 -18.77 8.22
CA ALA A 15 17.42 -19.09 7.69
C ALA A 15 17.31 -19.68 6.28
N SER A 16 18.29 -19.39 5.41
CA SER A 16 18.29 -19.93 4.04
C SER A 16 18.27 -21.46 4.02
N GLY A 17 17.37 -22.03 3.23
CA GLY A 17 17.11 -23.47 3.14
C GLY A 17 16.39 -24.07 4.35
N SER A 18 15.92 -23.27 5.32
CA SER A 18 15.33 -23.80 6.54
C SER A 18 13.91 -24.31 6.34
N VAL A 19 13.78 -25.62 6.14
CA VAL A 19 12.50 -26.34 6.11
C VAL A 19 11.75 -26.19 7.44
N ALA A 20 12.45 -26.27 8.57
CA ALA A 20 11.85 -26.10 9.89
C ALA A 20 11.33 -24.68 10.08
N GLY A 21 12.12 -23.67 9.70
CA GLY A 21 11.74 -22.27 9.73
C GLY A 21 10.51 -21.99 8.86
N PHE A 22 10.46 -22.54 7.64
CA PHE A 22 9.30 -22.42 6.76
C PHE A 22 8.04 -23.03 7.37
N ARG A 23 8.12 -24.23 7.95
CA ARG A 23 6.98 -24.86 8.65
C ARG A 23 6.47 -23.98 9.77
N THR A 24 7.36 -23.50 10.64
CA THR A 24 6.99 -22.60 11.75
C THR A 24 6.38 -21.30 11.22
N ALA A 25 6.95 -20.69 10.19
CA ALA A 25 6.43 -19.48 9.58
C ALA A 25 5.01 -19.67 9.01
N VAL A 26 4.78 -20.76 8.26
CA VAL A 26 3.44 -21.09 7.74
C VAL A 26 2.45 -21.33 8.87
N THR A 27 2.83 -22.05 9.93
CA THR A 27 1.98 -22.25 11.11
C THR A 27 1.60 -20.92 11.73
N GLN A 28 2.56 -20.00 11.92
CA GLN A 28 2.29 -18.69 12.51
C GLN A 28 1.40 -17.83 11.62
N ALA A 29 1.72 -17.72 10.33
CA ALA A 29 0.93 -16.98 9.35
C ALA A 29 -0.50 -17.53 9.25
N SER A 30 -0.67 -18.85 9.23
CA SER A 30 -1.98 -19.51 9.16
C SER A 30 -2.79 -19.38 10.45
N SER A 31 -2.14 -19.02 11.56
CA SER A 31 -2.78 -18.83 12.86
C SER A 31 -3.29 -17.40 13.09
N ARG A 32 -3.00 -16.51 12.14
CA ARG A 32 -3.25 -15.08 12.16
C ARG A 32 -4.10 -14.71 10.95
N TRP A 33 -4.87 -13.65 11.10
CA TRP A 33 -5.56 -13.06 9.97
C TRP A 33 -4.53 -12.47 9.01
N GLY A 34 -4.72 -12.68 7.71
CA GLY A 34 -3.79 -12.23 6.69
C GLY A 34 -2.67 -13.22 6.37
N GLY A 35 -2.73 -14.48 6.79
CA GLY A 35 -1.79 -15.52 6.34
C GLY A 35 -1.70 -15.63 4.80
N MET A 36 -2.78 -15.31 4.10
CA MET A 36 -2.81 -15.21 2.63
C MET A 36 -1.97 -14.04 2.09
N THR A 37 -1.45 -13.16 2.95
CA THR A 37 -0.78 -11.91 2.56
C THR A 37 0.58 -11.75 3.23
N GLU A 38 0.93 -12.57 4.22
CA GLU A 38 2.20 -12.46 4.95
C GLU A 38 3.30 -13.26 4.23
N PRO A 39 4.36 -12.63 3.70
CA PRO A 39 5.43 -13.33 3.00
C PRO A 39 6.39 -14.05 3.97
N ILE A 40 7.12 -15.03 3.45
CA ILE A 40 8.17 -15.77 4.16
C ILE A 40 9.45 -15.64 3.33
N VAL A 41 10.47 -15.00 3.88
CA VAL A 41 11.71 -14.67 3.16
C VAL A 41 12.93 -15.26 3.84
N GLU A 42 13.87 -15.73 3.01
CA GLU A 42 15.13 -16.30 3.48
C GLU A 42 16.18 -15.22 3.73
N ALA A 43 16.77 -15.25 4.92
CA ALA A 43 17.97 -14.50 5.27
C ALA A 43 19.22 -15.26 4.83
N GLN A 44 20.06 -14.58 4.05
CA GLN A 44 21.41 -15.01 3.72
C GLN A 44 22.42 -14.18 4.52
N ALA A 45 23.67 -14.64 4.58
CA ALA A 45 24.74 -13.89 5.25
C ALA A 45 24.95 -12.49 4.65
N SER A 46 24.70 -12.33 3.34
CA SER A 46 24.76 -11.07 2.60
C SER A 46 23.50 -10.20 2.72
N GLY A 47 22.43 -10.68 3.37
CA GLY A 47 21.14 -9.99 3.43
C GLY A 47 20.02 -10.79 2.75
N LEU A 48 19.03 -10.09 2.19
CA LEU A 48 17.98 -10.72 1.38
C LEU A 48 18.43 -10.82 -0.08
N SER A 49 17.88 -11.81 -0.80
CA SER A 49 17.95 -11.79 -2.27
C SER A 49 17.16 -10.58 -2.82
N PRO A 50 17.46 -10.09 -4.03
CA PRO A 50 16.71 -8.98 -4.62
C PRO A 50 15.19 -9.24 -4.70
N LEU A 51 14.80 -10.48 -5.02
CA LEU A 51 13.40 -10.90 -5.07
C LEU A 51 12.73 -10.87 -3.70
N HIS A 52 13.39 -11.37 -2.65
CA HIS A 52 12.88 -11.31 -1.28
C HIS A 52 12.79 -9.87 -0.76
N GLU A 53 13.77 -9.03 -1.07
CA GLU A 53 13.73 -7.61 -0.71
C GLU A 53 12.54 -6.91 -1.39
N GLN A 54 12.35 -7.13 -2.69
CA GLN A 54 11.21 -6.61 -3.43
C GLN A 54 9.88 -7.12 -2.86
N THR A 55 9.81 -8.40 -2.51
CA THR A 55 8.62 -9.03 -1.90
C THR A 55 8.21 -8.30 -0.63
N VAL A 56 9.17 -8.06 0.28
CA VAL A 56 8.86 -7.36 1.55
C VAL A 56 8.46 -5.91 1.30
N ARG A 57 9.14 -5.21 0.39
CA ARG A 57 8.83 -3.81 0.05
C ARG A 57 7.42 -3.66 -0.53
N VAL A 58 7.02 -4.57 -1.42
CA VAL A 58 5.68 -4.56 -2.05
C VAL A 58 4.59 -5.02 -1.09
N ALA A 59 4.90 -5.98 -0.20
CA ALA A 59 3.95 -6.48 0.77
C ALA A 59 3.50 -5.40 1.77
N LYS A 60 4.31 -4.35 2.01
CA LYS A 60 4.03 -3.26 2.96
C LYS A 60 3.61 -3.76 4.35
N VAL A 61 4.41 -4.69 4.90
CA VAL A 61 4.20 -5.27 6.24
C VAL A 61 4.60 -4.30 7.36
N GLU A 62 4.11 -4.56 8.58
CA GLU A 62 4.38 -3.70 9.74
C GLU A 62 5.70 -4.02 10.44
N ALA A 63 6.16 -5.27 10.35
CA ALA A 63 7.40 -5.74 10.95
C ALA A 63 7.97 -6.98 10.27
N LEU A 64 9.23 -7.27 10.58
CA LEU A 64 9.85 -8.57 10.36
C LEU A 64 9.72 -9.43 11.64
N VAL A 65 9.34 -10.69 11.49
CA VAL A 65 9.36 -11.67 12.58
C VAL A 65 10.51 -12.63 12.34
N ASN A 66 11.50 -12.64 13.24
CA ASN A 66 12.59 -13.61 13.17
C ASN A 66 12.10 -14.97 13.66
N ILE A 67 12.17 -15.98 12.79
CA ILE A 67 11.84 -17.36 13.13
C ILE A 67 13.09 -18.10 13.59
N ASP A 68 14.08 -18.19 12.71
CA ASP A 68 15.32 -18.95 12.94
C ASP A 68 16.53 -18.39 12.18
N ALA A 69 16.44 -17.19 11.62
CA ALA A 69 17.60 -16.53 11.00
C ALA A 69 18.58 -16.04 12.08
N ASP A 70 19.86 -15.93 11.71
CA ASP A 70 20.88 -15.29 12.55
C ASP A 70 20.41 -13.89 12.98
N PHE A 71 20.43 -13.63 14.28
CA PHE A 71 19.83 -12.41 14.84
C PHE A 71 20.53 -11.14 14.36
N GLN A 72 21.85 -11.17 14.12
CA GLN A 72 22.58 -9.99 13.64
C GLN A 72 22.28 -9.72 12.16
N ALA A 73 22.23 -10.77 11.34
CA ALA A 73 21.78 -10.67 9.95
C ALA A 73 20.35 -10.13 9.87
N ALA A 74 19.44 -10.70 10.68
CA ALA A 74 18.05 -10.28 10.76
C ALA A 74 17.91 -8.81 11.17
N LYS A 75 18.68 -8.35 12.16
CA LYS A 75 18.71 -6.95 12.59
C LYS A 75 19.21 -6.01 11.47
N LYS A 76 20.25 -6.40 10.73
CA LYS A 76 20.76 -5.62 9.59
C LYS A 76 19.73 -5.53 8.46
N ILE A 77 19.06 -6.64 8.14
CA ILE A 77 17.97 -6.68 7.14
C ILE A 77 16.84 -5.74 7.57
N ALA A 78 16.39 -5.83 8.82
CA ALA A 78 15.34 -4.98 9.38
C ALA A 78 15.70 -3.48 9.28
N GLN A 79 16.94 -3.12 9.63
CA GLN A 79 17.46 -1.76 9.51
C GLN A 79 17.49 -1.27 8.06
N GLY A 80 17.96 -2.10 7.11
CA GLY A 80 18.00 -1.76 5.69
C GLY A 80 16.62 -1.57 5.05
N LEU A 81 15.61 -2.25 5.58
CA LEU A 81 14.22 -2.11 5.17
C LEU A 81 13.45 -1.02 5.94
N GLY A 82 14.03 -0.46 7.01
CA GLY A 82 13.35 0.50 7.88
C GLY A 82 12.16 -0.11 8.65
N LEU A 83 12.23 -1.41 8.95
CA LEU A 83 11.19 -2.15 9.65
C LEU A 83 11.64 -2.57 11.05
N PRO A 84 10.73 -2.62 12.04
CA PRO A 84 11.03 -3.24 13.32
C PRO A 84 11.21 -4.75 13.14
N ILE A 85 12.05 -5.35 13.98
CA ILE A 85 12.24 -6.79 14.08
C ILE A 85 11.68 -7.29 15.40
N VAL A 86 10.95 -8.40 15.35
CA VAL A 86 10.27 -9.02 16.48
C VAL A 86 10.69 -10.49 16.56
N ASP A 87 11.05 -10.95 17.76
CA ASP A 87 11.27 -12.37 18.01
C ASP A 87 9.91 -13.10 18.10
N LEU A 88 9.81 -14.28 17.49
CA LEU A 88 8.61 -15.10 17.53
C LEU A 88 8.05 -15.30 18.94
N ALA A 89 8.91 -15.49 19.94
CA ALA A 89 8.52 -15.73 21.33
C ALA A 89 7.72 -14.56 21.94
N VAL A 90 7.89 -13.34 21.42
CA VAL A 90 7.22 -12.13 21.92
C VAL A 90 6.27 -11.51 20.89
N ILE A 91 5.96 -12.19 19.79
CA ILE A 91 5.09 -11.67 18.72
C ILE A 91 3.74 -11.14 19.26
N ARG A 92 3.17 -11.82 20.26
CA ARG A 92 1.89 -11.46 20.92
C ARG A 92 1.97 -10.23 21.84
N LYS A 93 3.16 -9.71 22.11
CA LYS A 93 3.40 -8.51 22.94
C LYS A 93 3.93 -7.32 22.13
N SER A 94 4.03 -7.46 20.81
CA SER A 94 4.57 -6.46 19.90
C SER A 94 3.48 -5.74 19.11
N ASP A 95 3.83 -4.77 18.26
CA ASP A 95 2.89 -4.13 17.34
C ASP A 95 2.29 -5.10 16.30
N VAL A 96 2.94 -6.24 16.10
CA VAL A 96 2.44 -7.36 15.29
C VAL A 96 1.29 -8.09 16.00
N ALA A 97 1.06 -7.85 17.29
CA ALA A 97 -0.04 -8.44 18.04
C ALA A 97 -1.41 -7.86 17.66
N PHE A 98 -1.47 -6.68 17.02
CA PHE A 98 -2.70 -6.05 16.56
C PHE A 98 -3.23 -6.68 15.26
N THR A 99 -3.29 -8.01 15.26
CA THR A 99 -4.02 -8.83 14.29
C THR A 99 -5.06 -9.64 15.06
N CYS A 100 -5.86 -10.42 14.33
CA CYS A 100 -6.87 -11.29 14.92
C CYS A 100 -6.64 -12.75 14.52
N SER A 101 -7.24 -13.67 15.26
CA SER A 101 -7.39 -15.06 14.83
C SER A 101 -8.57 -15.19 13.88
N LEU A 102 -8.53 -16.20 13.01
CA LEU A 102 -9.69 -16.61 12.21
C LEU A 102 -10.95 -16.86 13.05
N ALA A 103 -10.80 -17.37 14.29
CA ALA A 103 -11.93 -17.62 15.19
C ALA A 103 -12.57 -16.34 15.75
N GLU A 104 -11.84 -15.23 15.74
CA GLU A 104 -12.28 -13.95 16.32
C GLU A 104 -13.05 -13.08 15.32
N VAL A 105 -13.09 -13.47 14.04
CA VAL A 105 -13.76 -12.76 12.95
C VAL A 105 -14.98 -13.58 12.52
N VAL A 106 -16.12 -12.93 12.30
CA VAL A 106 -17.33 -13.63 11.79
C VAL A 106 -17.00 -14.26 10.43
N GLN A 107 -17.04 -15.58 10.33
CA GLN A 107 -16.84 -16.26 9.05
C GLN A 107 -18.19 -16.47 8.37
N TYR A 108 -18.26 -16.21 7.06
CA TYR A 108 -19.43 -16.52 6.24
C TYR A 108 -19.37 -17.93 5.61
N THR A 109 -18.51 -18.80 6.13
CA THR A 109 -18.37 -20.17 5.65
C THR A 109 -19.52 -21.03 6.20
N ASP A 110 -20.12 -21.83 5.33
CA ASP A 110 -21.13 -22.82 5.72
C ASP A 110 -20.50 -23.83 6.70
N PRO A 111 -21.03 -23.99 7.93
CA PRO A 111 -20.54 -24.96 8.89
C PRO A 111 -20.57 -26.42 8.40
N ALA A 112 -21.34 -26.73 7.35
CA ALA A 112 -21.37 -28.05 6.73
C ALA A 112 -20.12 -28.36 5.88
N TYR A 113 -19.38 -27.32 5.45
CA TYR A 113 -18.24 -27.44 4.55
C TYR A 113 -17.01 -26.72 5.14
N PRO A 114 -16.38 -27.29 6.18
CA PRO A 114 -15.21 -26.69 6.79
C PRO A 114 -14.06 -26.59 5.77
N PRO A 115 -13.32 -25.47 5.73
CA PRO A 115 -12.13 -25.36 4.92
C PRO A 115 -11.08 -26.37 5.38
N ILE A 116 -10.21 -26.79 4.45
CA ILE A 116 -9.13 -27.74 4.76
C ILE A 116 -7.84 -27.04 5.19
N ALA A 117 -7.05 -27.71 6.02
CA ALA A 117 -5.68 -27.34 6.34
C ALA A 117 -4.76 -28.56 6.27
N ALA A 118 -3.46 -28.29 6.15
CA ALA A 118 -2.43 -29.30 6.28
C ALA A 118 -2.08 -29.57 7.75
N SER A 119 -1.55 -30.77 8.00
CA SER A 119 -0.85 -31.08 9.25
C SER A 119 0.47 -30.29 9.32
N PRO A 120 0.89 -29.79 10.50
CA PRO A 120 2.19 -29.14 10.67
C PRO A 120 3.38 -30.00 10.20
N THR A 121 3.22 -31.32 10.24
CA THR A 121 4.22 -32.32 9.82
C THR A 121 4.00 -32.86 8.41
N GLY A 122 3.00 -32.37 7.66
CA GLY A 122 2.70 -32.82 6.30
C GLY A 122 3.75 -32.38 5.26
N ALA A 123 3.57 -32.75 4.00
CA ALA A 123 4.42 -32.27 2.91
C ALA A 123 4.42 -30.72 2.84
N LEU A 124 5.53 -30.12 2.42
CA LEU A 124 5.68 -28.67 2.38
C LEU A 124 4.69 -27.99 1.44
N TRP A 125 4.39 -28.65 0.32
CA TRP A 125 3.41 -28.14 -0.62
C TRP A 125 1.99 -28.13 -0.04
N HIS A 126 1.61 -29.11 0.80
CA HIS A 126 0.32 -29.09 1.50
C HIS A 126 0.21 -27.85 2.40
N LEU A 127 1.30 -27.55 3.14
CA LEU A 127 1.39 -26.37 4.00
C LEU A 127 1.29 -25.08 3.20
N ALA A 128 1.99 -24.99 2.07
CA ALA A 128 1.96 -23.80 1.22
C ALA A 128 0.61 -23.59 0.53
N ALA A 129 -0.03 -24.68 0.08
CA ALA A 129 -1.31 -24.69 -0.62
C ALA A 129 -2.50 -24.35 0.29
N ALA A 130 -2.55 -24.93 1.49
CA ALA A 130 -3.73 -24.84 2.35
C ALA A 130 -3.50 -24.14 3.69
N GLY A 131 -2.25 -23.82 4.05
CA GLY A 131 -1.90 -23.38 5.39
C GLY A 131 -1.97 -24.53 6.41
N CYS A 132 -1.79 -24.18 7.68
CA CYS A 132 -1.62 -25.13 8.76
C CYS A 132 -2.53 -24.80 9.96
N VAL A 133 -2.99 -25.83 10.67
CA VAL A 133 -3.64 -25.70 11.98
C VAL A 133 -2.93 -26.55 13.02
N GLU A 134 -2.73 -26.00 14.21
CA GLU A 134 -2.21 -26.80 15.33
C GLU A 134 -3.31 -27.71 15.89
N PRO A 135 -3.02 -28.99 16.18
CA PRO A 135 -4.05 -29.98 16.54
C PRO A 135 -4.87 -29.68 17.81
N HIS A 136 -4.55 -28.64 18.59
CA HIS A 136 -5.16 -28.36 19.89
C HIS A 136 -5.99 -27.07 19.92
N ARG A 137 -6.16 -26.40 18.77
CA ARG A 137 -7.03 -25.22 18.67
C ARG A 137 -8.49 -25.62 18.44
N LEU A 138 -9.16 -26.01 19.53
CA LEU A 138 -10.54 -26.51 19.56
C LEU A 138 -11.61 -25.52 19.04
N LEU A 139 -11.27 -24.26 18.81
CA LEU A 139 -12.23 -23.20 18.44
C LEU A 139 -12.26 -22.91 16.93
N GLU A 140 -11.42 -23.54 16.12
CA GLU A 140 -11.31 -23.23 14.70
C GLU A 140 -12.11 -24.24 13.85
N HIS A 141 -13.03 -23.74 13.03
CA HIS A 141 -13.84 -24.55 12.12
C HIS A 141 -13.03 -24.93 10.88
N VAL A 142 -12.09 -25.87 11.04
CA VAL A 142 -11.16 -26.31 9.98
C VAL A 142 -10.94 -27.81 10.06
N ARG A 143 -10.84 -28.48 8.90
CA ARG A 143 -10.54 -29.91 8.81
C ARG A 143 -9.10 -30.15 8.36
N VAL A 144 -8.34 -30.98 9.09
CA VAL A 144 -7.02 -31.43 8.61
C VAL A 144 -7.22 -32.51 7.54
N SER A 145 -6.79 -32.22 6.31
CA SER A 145 -6.86 -33.19 5.21
C SER A 145 -5.73 -34.24 5.32
N LYS A 146 -6.03 -35.47 4.90
CA LYS A 146 -5.09 -36.59 4.77
C LYS A 146 -4.92 -37.06 3.32
N GLN A 147 -5.68 -36.49 2.38
CA GLN A 147 -5.76 -36.94 1.00
C GLN A 147 -5.17 -35.85 0.10
N GLU A 148 -4.20 -36.22 -0.73
CA GLU A 148 -3.46 -35.24 -1.55
C GLU A 148 -4.37 -34.54 -2.58
N ASP A 149 -5.33 -35.27 -3.16
CA ASP A 149 -6.27 -34.73 -4.15
C ASP A 149 -7.22 -33.67 -3.57
N GLU A 150 -7.51 -33.74 -2.26
CA GLU A 150 -8.30 -32.70 -1.58
C GLU A 150 -7.59 -31.34 -1.64
N PHE A 151 -6.27 -31.28 -1.48
CA PHE A 151 -5.53 -30.01 -1.56
C PHE A 151 -5.66 -29.36 -2.93
N GLY A 152 -5.60 -30.14 -4.01
CA GLY A 152 -5.85 -29.63 -5.36
C GLY A 152 -7.28 -29.11 -5.54
N ARG A 153 -8.27 -29.90 -5.11
CA ARG A 153 -9.70 -29.57 -5.28
C ARG A 153 -10.16 -28.35 -4.48
N TYR A 154 -9.74 -28.26 -3.22
CA TYR A 154 -10.14 -27.15 -2.35
C TYR A 154 -9.43 -25.84 -2.75
N GLN A 155 -8.23 -25.89 -3.34
CA GLN A 155 -7.60 -24.70 -3.94
C GLN A 155 -8.44 -24.13 -5.10
N LEU A 156 -9.07 -24.99 -5.93
CA LEU A 156 -9.90 -24.53 -7.07
C LEU A 156 -11.12 -23.70 -6.63
N ASN A 157 -11.63 -23.97 -5.43
CA ASN A 157 -12.81 -23.28 -4.88
C ASN A 157 -12.46 -22.25 -3.80
N GLU A 158 -11.18 -22.02 -3.54
CA GLU A 158 -10.69 -21.14 -2.46
C GLU A 158 -11.13 -21.61 -1.04
N ASP A 159 -11.45 -22.89 -0.87
CA ASP A 159 -11.96 -23.49 0.37
C ASP A 159 -10.82 -23.98 1.30
N SER A 160 -9.63 -23.41 1.16
CA SER A 160 -8.51 -23.72 2.07
C SER A 160 -8.47 -22.77 3.24
N ARG A 161 -7.91 -23.22 4.38
CA ARG A 161 -7.73 -22.39 5.57
C ARG A 161 -6.97 -21.11 5.25
N ILE A 162 -5.91 -21.20 4.45
CA ILE A 162 -5.12 -20.02 4.09
C ILE A 162 -5.96 -18.99 3.35
N HIS A 163 -6.84 -19.39 2.43
CA HIS A 163 -7.77 -18.49 1.75
C HIS A 163 -8.79 -17.89 2.73
N SER A 164 -9.29 -18.67 3.70
CA SER A 164 -10.18 -18.16 4.75
C SER A 164 -9.56 -17.02 5.55
N THR A 165 -8.21 -16.89 5.62
CA THR A 165 -7.52 -15.78 6.30
C THR A 165 -7.71 -14.42 5.63
N LEU A 166 -8.38 -14.35 4.48
CA LEU A 166 -8.85 -13.11 3.84
C LEU A 166 -10.30 -12.75 4.18
N ALA A 167 -11.02 -13.56 4.98
CA ALA A 167 -12.42 -13.29 5.27
C ALA A 167 -12.60 -11.91 5.95
N GLN A 168 -13.52 -11.11 5.42
CA GLN A 168 -13.91 -9.77 5.85
C GLN A 168 -12.91 -8.62 5.67
N PHE A 169 -11.61 -8.83 5.51
CA PHE A 169 -10.72 -7.73 5.11
C PHE A 169 -10.27 -7.84 3.66
N GLY A 170 -10.15 -6.68 3.02
CA GLY A 170 -9.84 -6.56 1.61
C GLY A 170 -8.59 -5.73 1.37
N GLU A 171 -8.60 -5.06 0.22
CA GLU A 171 -7.54 -4.18 -0.25
C GLU A 171 -8.15 -2.92 -0.88
N TYR A 172 -7.41 -1.80 -0.82
CA TYR A 172 -7.82 -0.52 -1.38
C TYR A 172 -6.63 0.45 -1.56
N PRO A 173 -6.73 1.43 -2.47
CA PRO A 173 -7.15 1.24 -3.85
C PRO A 173 -6.24 0.22 -4.54
N SER A 174 -6.81 -0.60 -5.41
CA SER A 174 -6.06 -1.44 -6.33
C SER A 174 -6.21 -0.90 -7.74
N THR A 175 -5.14 -0.92 -8.51
CA THR A 175 -5.21 -0.78 -9.96
C THR A 175 -6.25 -1.76 -10.49
N PRO A 176 -7.16 -1.38 -11.41
CA PRO A 176 -8.22 -2.26 -11.87
C PRO A 176 -7.66 -3.61 -12.33
N ALA A 177 -8.39 -4.66 -11.99
CA ALA A 177 -8.01 -6.02 -12.28
C ALA A 177 -7.76 -6.19 -13.78
N ARG A 178 -6.63 -6.80 -14.12
CA ARG A 178 -6.36 -7.30 -15.45
C ARG A 178 -6.63 -8.79 -15.43
N HIS A 179 -7.37 -9.30 -16.41
CA HIS A 179 -7.45 -10.73 -16.59
C HIS A 179 -6.06 -11.25 -16.96
N ILE A 180 -5.55 -12.17 -16.15
CA ILE A 180 -4.23 -12.77 -16.32
C ILE A 180 -4.32 -14.30 -16.30
N PRO A 181 -3.34 -15.02 -16.87
CA PRO A 181 -3.35 -16.47 -16.94
C PRO A 181 -3.54 -17.13 -15.58
N THR A 182 -4.10 -18.34 -15.57
CA THR A 182 -4.09 -19.20 -14.39
C THR A 182 -2.66 -19.65 -14.13
N VAL A 183 -2.18 -19.56 -12.89
CA VAL A 183 -0.84 -20.02 -12.52
C VAL A 183 -0.96 -21.41 -11.91
N LEU A 184 -0.39 -22.42 -12.58
CA LEU A 184 -0.21 -23.74 -11.98
C LEU A 184 1.26 -23.92 -11.67
N TRP A 185 1.55 -23.98 -10.37
CA TRP A 185 2.89 -24.19 -9.87
C TRP A 185 3.09 -25.69 -9.61
N VAL A 186 4.05 -26.29 -10.31
CA VAL A 186 4.29 -27.74 -10.29
C VAL A 186 5.47 -28.02 -9.38
N ILE A 187 5.30 -29.02 -8.51
CA ILE A 187 6.33 -29.46 -7.57
C ILE A 187 6.79 -30.87 -7.91
N GLU A 188 8.11 -31.02 -7.96
CA GLU A 188 8.83 -32.29 -7.98
C GLU A 188 9.73 -32.38 -6.73
N ASP A 189 10.07 -33.60 -6.32
CA ASP A 189 10.90 -33.90 -5.15
C ASP A 189 10.42 -33.22 -3.83
N GLU A 190 11.34 -32.68 -3.03
CA GLU A 190 11.05 -32.04 -1.72
C GLU A 190 10.31 -30.68 -1.87
N GLY A 191 10.39 -30.05 -3.05
CA GLY A 191 9.57 -28.88 -3.38
C GLY A 191 9.73 -27.63 -2.51
N PHE A 192 10.81 -27.50 -1.73
CA PHE A 192 10.99 -26.37 -0.80
C PHE A 192 10.99 -25.02 -1.53
N THR A 193 11.82 -24.88 -2.57
CA THR A 193 11.95 -23.64 -3.34
C THR A 193 10.65 -23.27 -4.04
N ASP A 194 9.93 -24.25 -4.60
CA ASP A 194 8.62 -24.01 -5.18
C ASP A 194 7.58 -23.61 -4.15
N SER A 195 7.60 -24.22 -2.96
CA SER A 195 6.67 -23.91 -1.89
C SER A 195 6.84 -22.48 -1.37
N ILE A 196 8.08 -22.01 -1.23
CA ILE A 196 8.36 -20.64 -0.78
C ILE A 196 8.09 -19.60 -1.87
N ASP A 197 8.48 -19.87 -3.13
CA ASP A 197 8.21 -18.97 -4.25
C ASP A 197 6.69 -18.86 -4.51
N PHE A 198 5.97 -19.99 -4.47
CA PHE A 198 4.51 -19.99 -4.54
C PHE A 198 3.90 -19.21 -3.38
N TRP A 199 4.34 -19.45 -2.14
CA TRP A 199 3.83 -18.76 -0.96
C TRP A 199 3.98 -17.25 -1.09
N ASN A 200 5.17 -16.78 -1.50
CA ASN A 200 5.46 -15.36 -1.65
C ASN A 200 4.69 -14.73 -2.81
N THR A 201 4.63 -15.40 -3.97
CA THR A 201 3.83 -14.93 -5.12
C THR A 201 2.36 -14.83 -4.73
N ARG A 202 1.83 -15.84 -4.02
CA ARG A 202 0.47 -15.87 -3.47
C ARG A 202 0.25 -14.76 -2.44
N ALA A 203 1.22 -14.49 -1.56
CA ALA A 203 1.16 -13.41 -0.58
C ALA A 203 1.08 -12.01 -1.23
N LEU A 204 1.63 -11.89 -2.43
CA LEU A 204 1.53 -10.71 -3.28
C LEU A 204 0.35 -10.78 -4.26
N ARG A 205 -0.47 -11.82 -4.28
CA ARG A 205 -1.68 -11.83 -5.10
C ARG A 205 -2.71 -10.88 -4.47
N PRO A 206 -3.28 -9.92 -5.22
CA PRO A 206 -4.33 -9.08 -4.67
C PRO A 206 -5.54 -9.89 -4.20
N ALA A 207 -6.03 -9.62 -2.99
CA ALA A 207 -7.14 -10.34 -2.34
C ALA A 207 -8.45 -10.29 -3.15
N HIS A 208 -8.64 -9.26 -3.97
CA HIS A 208 -9.82 -9.07 -4.82
C HIS A 208 -9.62 -9.58 -6.26
N MET A 209 -8.41 -10.00 -6.64
CA MET A 209 -8.14 -10.61 -7.95
C MET A 209 -8.55 -12.09 -7.95
N ILE A 210 -9.86 -12.32 -8.05
CA ILE A 210 -10.45 -13.62 -8.46
C ILE A 210 -9.91 -14.03 -9.87
N GLU A 211 -9.34 -13.08 -10.59
CA GLU A 211 -8.90 -13.17 -11.97
C GLU A 211 -7.47 -13.73 -12.15
N MET A 212 -6.82 -14.21 -11.09
CA MET A 212 -5.58 -15.00 -11.17
C MET A 212 -5.64 -16.21 -10.23
N PRO A 213 -6.35 -17.28 -10.62
CA PRO A 213 -6.29 -18.52 -9.87
C PRO A 213 -4.85 -19.01 -9.83
N MET A 214 -4.38 -19.36 -8.63
CA MET A 214 -3.05 -19.88 -8.38
C MET A 214 -3.19 -21.22 -7.66
N LEU A 215 -2.57 -22.27 -8.20
CA LEU A 215 -2.59 -23.60 -7.59
C LEU A 215 -1.17 -24.12 -7.44
N LEU A 216 -0.90 -24.74 -6.30
CA LEU A 216 0.31 -25.53 -6.07
C LEU A 216 -0.04 -27.01 -6.14
N LEU A 217 0.60 -27.73 -7.05
CA LEU A 217 0.23 -29.10 -7.41
C LEU A 217 1.49 -29.98 -7.47
N PRO A 218 1.41 -31.26 -7.07
CA PRO A 218 2.50 -32.21 -7.28
C PRO A 218 2.65 -32.54 -8.78
N GLY A 219 3.73 -33.23 -9.12
CA GLY A 219 4.04 -33.67 -10.47
C GLY A 219 2.96 -34.51 -11.15
N ALA A 220 3.16 -34.72 -12.46
CA ALA A 220 2.20 -35.39 -13.35
C ALA A 220 1.84 -36.80 -12.88
N ASP A 221 2.82 -37.51 -12.28
CA ASP A 221 2.65 -38.89 -11.84
C ASP A 221 1.64 -39.04 -10.69
N THR A 222 1.46 -37.99 -9.88
CA THR A 222 0.45 -37.96 -8.83
C THR A 222 -0.89 -37.47 -9.38
N VAL A 223 -0.89 -36.34 -10.09
CA VAL A 223 -2.12 -35.66 -10.54
C VAL A 223 -2.92 -36.48 -11.54
N LYS A 224 -2.27 -37.28 -12.40
CA LYS A 224 -2.97 -38.15 -13.37
C LYS A 224 -3.90 -39.18 -12.72
N HIS A 225 -3.70 -39.48 -11.44
CA HIS A 225 -4.52 -40.44 -10.69
C HIS A 225 -5.68 -39.79 -9.94
N TRP A 226 -5.78 -38.46 -9.93
CA TRP A 226 -6.85 -37.75 -9.24
C TRP A 226 -8.13 -37.77 -10.05
N LEU A 227 -9.19 -38.33 -9.45
CA LEU A 227 -10.47 -38.51 -10.11
C LEU A 227 -11.05 -37.17 -10.59
N ASP A 228 -11.32 -37.10 -11.90
CA ASP A 228 -11.91 -35.95 -12.61
C ASP A 228 -11.17 -34.60 -12.45
N PHE A 229 -9.95 -34.58 -11.90
CA PHE A 229 -9.24 -33.33 -11.65
C PHE A 229 -8.99 -32.51 -12.93
N PRO A 230 -8.57 -33.10 -14.08
CA PRO A 230 -8.46 -32.36 -15.34
C PRO A 230 -9.77 -31.69 -15.77
N LYS A 231 -10.92 -32.33 -15.55
CA LYS A 231 -12.24 -31.75 -15.86
C LYS A 231 -12.58 -30.57 -14.95
N GLN A 232 -12.12 -30.60 -13.69
CA GLN A 232 -12.32 -29.51 -12.74
C GLN A 232 -11.46 -28.30 -13.12
N VAL A 233 -10.19 -28.50 -13.48
CA VAL A 233 -9.32 -27.44 -14.03
C VAL A 233 -9.93 -26.87 -15.32
N ALA A 234 -10.37 -27.71 -16.25
CA ALA A 234 -11.04 -27.26 -17.47
C ALA A 234 -12.32 -26.45 -17.18
N ARG A 235 -13.07 -26.77 -16.12
CA ARG A 235 -14.24 -25.99 -15.70
C ARG A 235 -13.85 -24.61 -15.18
N LEU A 236 -12.78 -24.52 -14.38
CA LEU A 236 -12.22 -23.24 -13.93
C LEU A 236 -11.85 -22.39 -15.14
N LEU A 237 -11.07 -22.93 -16.08
CA LEU A 237 -10.63 -22.22 -17.29
C LEU A 237 -11.82 -21.80 -18.19
N LYS A 238 -12.83 -22.67 -18.35
CA LYS A 238 -14.04 -22.38 -19.12
C LYS A 238 -14.84 -21.22 -18.53
N SER A 239 -14.82 -21.04 -17.21
CA SER A 239 -15.56 -19.95 -16.54
C SER A 239 -14.97 -18.56 -16.82
N ARG A 240 -13.78 -18.50 -17.42
CA ARG A 240 -13.04 -17.26 -17.64
C ARG A 240 -13.39 -16.58 -18.98
N PRO A 241 -13.48 -15.24 -19.01
CA PRO A 241 -13.71 -14.51 -20.25
C PRO A 241 -12.47 -14.55 -21.15
N ARG A 242 -12.68 -14.50 -22.47
CA ARG A 242 -11.60 -14.52 -23.47
C ARG A 242 -10.89 -13.16 -23.62
N GLU A 243 -10.32 -12.66 -22.53
CA GLU A 243 -9.77 -11.30 -22.46
C GLU A 243 -8.26 -11.24 -22.22
N PHE A 244 -7.64 -12.41 -22.04
CA PHE A 244 -6.20 -12.60 -21.94
C PHE A 244 -5.73 -13.60 -23.00
N ALA A 245 -4.42 -13.75 -23.22
CA ALA A 245 -3.83 -14.78 -24.07
C ALA A 245 -2.83 -15.63 -23.27
N VAL A 246 -2.74 -16.92 -23.63
CA VAL A 246 -2.28 -18.04 -22.80
C VAL A 246 -3.27 -18.34 -21.65
N ASP A 247 -3.81 -19.56 -21.58
CA ASP A 247 -4.74 -19.93 -20.49
C ASP A 247 -4.01 -20.14 -19.16
N VAL A 248 -2.84 -20.79 -19.24
CA VAL A 248 -2.10 -21.30 -18.08
C VAL A 248 -0.62 -20.94 -18.16
N ALA A 249 -0.09 -20.32 -17.11
CA ALA A 249 1.33 -20.26 -16.84
C ALA A 249 1.73 -21.47 -15.98
N LEU A 250 2.54 -22.35 -16.53
CA LEU A 250 3.14 -23.47 -15.79
C LEU A 250 4.49 -23.03 -15.22
N VAL A 251 4.60 -23.05 -13.90
CA VAL A 251 5.79 -22.55 -13.19
C VAL A 251 6.37 -23.64 -12.33
N SER A 252 7.69 -23.79 -12.35
CA SER A 252 8.42 -24.65 -11.41
C SER A 252 9.89 -24.27 -11.34
N ARG A 253 10.50 -24.50 -10.19
CA ARG A 253 11.93 -24.43 -9.91
C ARG A 253 12.56 -25.81 -9.81
N SER A 254 11.77 -26.82 -9.43
CA SER A 254 12.22 -28.22 -9.29
C SER A 254 12.00 -29.07 -10.54
N ALA A 255 10.97 -28.80 -11.34
CA ALA A 255 10.62 -29.62 -12.49
C ALA A 255 11.43 -29.26 -13.75
N SER A 256 11.90 -30.29 -14.45
CA SER A 256 12.46 -30.16 -15.80
C SER A 256 11.39 -29.77 -16.83
N PRO A 257 11.77 -29.21 -18.00
CA PRO A 257 10.83 -28.91 -19.08
C PRO A 257 9.97 -30.12 -19.50
N ASP A 258 10.57 -31.31 -19.56
CA ASP A 258 9.86 -32.55 -19.91
C ASP A 258 8.81 -32.95 -18.87
N GLN A 259 9.08 -32.73 -17.58
CA GLN A 259 8.11 -32.96 -16.51
C GLN A 259 6.93 -31.98 -16.62
N LEU A 260 7.19 -30.70 -16.94
CA LEU A 260 6.14 -29.71 -17.16
C LEU A 260 5.27 -30.04 -18.38
N LEU A 261 5.86 -30.53 -19.47
CA LEU A 261 5.12 -30.99 -20.65
C LEU A 261 4.24 -32.22 -20.35
N LYS A 262 4.76 -33.18 -19.57
CA LYS A 262 3.98 -34.33 -19.10
C LYS A 262 2.81 -33.91 -18.22
N PHE A 263 3.05 -32.95 -17.32
CA PHE A 263 2.02 -32.38 -16.45
C PHE A 263 0.93 -31.67 -17.26
N ALA A 264 1.32 -30.84 -18.23
CA ALA A 264 0.39 -30.17 -19.14
C ALA A 264 -0.49 -31.17 -19.89
N SER A 265 0.12 -32.24 -20.40
CA SER A 265 -0.56 -33.33 -21.10
C SER A 265 -1.58 -34.05 -20.21
N ALA A 266 -1.24 -34.29 -18.94
CA ALA A 266 -2.16 -34.90 -17.97
C ALA A 266 -3.41 -34.01 -17.69
N LEU A 267 -3.29 -32.70 -17.87
CA LEU A 267 -4.39 -31.75 -17.75
C LEU A 267 -5.11 -31.46 -19.08
N GLY A 268 -4.62 -31.99 -20.21
CA GLY A 268 -5.18 -31.72 -21.54
C GLY A 268 -4.91 -30.29 -22.03
N LEU A 269 -3.77 -29.71 -21.67
CA LEU A 269 -3.34 -28.38 -22.12
C LEU A 269 -2.45 -28.50 -23.37
N GLU A 270 -2.56 -27.54 -24.29
CA GLU A 270 -1.76 -27.47 -25.53
C GLU A 270 -0.71 -26.35 -25.44
N PRO A 271 0.52 -26.57 -25.93
CA PRO A 271 1.53 -25.52 -25.94
C PRO A 271 1.12 -24.39 -26.90
N THR A 272 1.47 -23.15 -26.57
CA THR A 272 1.25 -21.99 -27.45
C THR A 272 2.45 -21.06 -27.47
N GLU A 273 2.69 -20.46 -28.62
CA GLU A 273 3.68 -19.39 -28.82
C GLU A 273 3.03 -17.99 -28.79
N GLU A 274 1.71 -17.92 -28.56
CA GLU A 274 0.99 -16.65 -28.49
C GLU A 274 1.58 -15.79 -27.35
N GLU A 275 1.83 -14.51 -27.64
CA GLU A 275 2.29 -13.56 -26.62
C GLU A 275 1.22 -13.38 -25.53
N PRO A 276 1.62 -13.32 -24.24
CA PRO A 276 0.69 -13.03 -23.16
C PRO A 276 0.05 -11.67 -23.39
N ARG A 277 -1.27 -11.65 -23.42
CA ARG A 277 -2.06 -10.43 -23.49
C ARG A 277 -2.89 -10.34 -22.23
N ASP A 278 -3.04 -9.14 -21.72
CA ASP A 278 -3.99 -8.80 -20.69
C ASP A 278 -5.03 -7.81 -21.24
N GLY A 279 -6.22 -7.84 -20.68
CA GLY A 279 -7.31 -7.03 -21.20
C GLY A 279 -8.56 -7.10 -20.33
N ALA A 280 -9.39 -6.08 -20.50
CA ALA A 280 -10.75 -6.04 -20.00
C ALA A 280 -11.64 -5.53 -21.13
N CYS A 281 -12.71 -6.27 -21.48
CA CYS A 281 -13.66 -5.88 -22.52
C CYS A 281 -15.04 -5.64 -21.93
N MET A 282 -15.74 -4.60 -22.40
CA MET A 282 -17.14 -4.34 -22.02
C MET A 282 -17.99 -4.20 -23.29
N PRO A 283 -18.95 -5.12 -23.55
CA PRO A 283 -19.33 -6.27 -22.71
C PRO A 283 -18.24 -7.35 -22.65
N ALA A 284 -18.27 -8.15 -21.57
CA ALA A 284 -17.31 -9.24 -21.38
C ALA A 284 -17.30 -10.20 -22.56
N SER A 285 -16.12 -10.66 -22.94
CA SER A 285 -15.96 -11.62 -24.03
C SER A 285 -16.62 -12.95 -23.68
N PRO A 286 -17.09 -13.73 -24.66
CA PRO A 286 -17.64 -15.06 -24.40
C PRO A 286 -16.64 -15.95 -23.65
N ALA A 287 -17.19 -16.88 -22.88
CA ALA A 287 -16.43 -17.90 -22.15
C ALA A 287 -15.48 -18.66 -23.07
N ARG A 288 -14.29 -19.00 -22.56
CA ARG A 288 -13.31 -19.80 -23.31
C ARG A 288 -13.81 -21.22 -23.56
N THR A 289 -13.37 -21.81 -24.68
CA THR A 289 -13.64 -23.20 -25.05
C THR A 289 -12.32 -23.91 -25.29
N ALA A 290 -12.25 -25.18 -24.90
CA ALA A 290 -11.08 -26.02 -25.18
C ALA A 290 -10.78 -26.07 -26.70
N PRO A 291 -9.52 -26.31 -27.11
CA PRO A 291 -8.36 -26.59 -26.26
C PRO A 291 -7.87 -25.38 -25.46
N PHE A 292 -7.36 -25.64 -24.25
CA PHE A 292 -6.76 -24.61 -23.39
C PHE A 292 -5.24 -24.64 -23.55
N THR A 293 -4.61 -23.47 -23.54
CA THR A 293 -3.21 -23.28 -23.92
C THR A 293 -2.30 -22.98 -22.74
N PHE A 294 -1.03 -23.39 -22.80
CA PHE A 294 -0.06 -23.10 -21.74
C PHE A 294 1.30 -22.62 -22.26
N ARG A 295 2.03 -21.95 -21.36
CA ARG A 295 3.44 -21.58 -21.50
C ARG A 295 4.20 -21.84 -20.20
N THR A 296 5.51 -22.08 -20.30
CA THR A 296 6.42 -22.38 -19.17
C THR A 296 7.43 -21.28 -18.90
N ASP A 297 7.53 -20.27 -19.77
CA ASP A 297 8.51 -19.19 -19.73
C ASP A 297 7.98 -17.89 -19.11
N LEU A 298 6.80 -17.96 -18.48
CA LEU A 298 6.15 -16.80 -17.86
C LEU A 298 6.52 -16.68 -16.38
N ASP A 299 6.95 -15.48 -15.96
CA ASP A 299 7.21 -15.17 -14.55
C ASP A 299 5.98 -14.51 -13.90
N PRO A 300 5.28 -15.20 -12.98
CA PRO A 300 4.10 -14.65 -12.32
C PRO A 300 4.41 -13.45 -11.42
N THR A 301 5.67 -13.27 -11.01
CA THR A 301 6.11 -12.15 -10.16
C THR A 301 5.77 -10.80 -10.80
N ALA A 302 5.86 -10.71 -12.12
CA ALA A 302 5.55 -9.50 -12.88
C ALA A 302 4.09 -9.06 -12.74
N TRP A 303 3.16 -9.98 -12.50
CA TRP A 303 1.74 -9.69 -12.35
C TRP A 303 1.33 -9.33 -10.92
N VAL A 304 2.08 -9.82 -9.93
CA VAL A 304 1.76 -9.63 -8.51
C VAL A 304 2.51 -8.47 -7.85
N THR A 305 3.54 -7.93 -8.50
CA THR A 305 4.36 -6.82 -7.96
C THR A 305 3.70 -5.46 -8.21
N ILE A 306 2.51 -5.26 -7.65
CA ILE A 306 1.75 -4.01 -7.80
C ILE A 306 1.59 -3.28 -6.46
N GLU A 307 1.48 -1.96 -6.53
CA GLU A 307 1.17 -1.15 -5.35
C GLU A 307 -0.27 -1.40 -4.87
N ARG A 308 -0.44 -1.60 -3.56
CA ARG A 308 -1.73 -1.78 -2.91
C ARG A 308 -1.67 -1.34 -1.46
N HIS A 309 -2.84 -1.20 -0.84
CA HIS A 309 -2.96 -1.16 0.61
C HIS A 309 -4.00 -2.16 1.07
N TYR A 310 -3.84 -2.64 2.29
CA TYR A 310 -4.69 -3.67 2.89
C TYR A 310 -5.67 -3.05 3.86
N GLY A 311 -6.84 -3.65 3.96
CA GLY A 311 -7.93 -3.23 4.83
C GLY A 311 -9.24 -2.98 4.06
N VAL A 312 -10.29 -2.67 4.80
CA VAL A 312 -11.58 -2.26 4.23
C VAL A 312 -11.80 -0.79 4.53
N PRO A 313 -11.92 0.07 3.51
CA PRO A 313 -12.17 1.48 3.71
C PRO A 313 -13.62 1.74 4.14
N THR A 314 -13.81 2.81 4.91
CA THR A 314 -15.10 3.37 5.30
C THR A 314 -14.97 4.89 5.34
N SER A 315 -16.03 5.58 4.95
CA SER A 315 -16.08 7.05 4.90
C SER A 315 -17.09 7.55 5.93
N PHE A 316 -16.74 8.61 6.64
CA PHE A 316 -17.56 9.18 7.71
C PHE A 316 -17.32 10.68 7.87
N ASP A 317 -18.31 11.34 8.45
CA ASP A 317 -18.23 12.76 8.77
C ASP A 317 -17.56 12.97 10.12
N VAL A 318 -16.74 14.03 10.20
CA VAL A 318 -16.06 14.44 11.42
C VAL A 318 -16.29 15.93 11.62
N GLN A 319 -16.67 16.30 12.84
CA GLN A 319 -16.57 17.68 13.29
C GLN A 319 -15.17 17.92 13.85
N VAL A 320 -14.40 18.77 13.18
CA VAL A 320 -13.04 19.13 13.60
C VAL A 320 -13.11 20.39 14.47
N PHE A 321 -12.58 20.30 15.69
CA PHE A 321 -12.47 21.42 16.61
C PHE A 321 -11.07 22.04 16.55
N ALA A 322 -11.00 23.35 16.35
CA ALA A 322 -9.74 24.08 16.38
C ALA A 322 -9.14 24.05 17.80
N GLY A 323 -7.89 23.60 17.92
CA GLY A 323 -7.15 23.62 19.18
C GLY A 323 -7.61 22.62 20.25
N GLY A 324 -8.44 21.63 19.89
CA GLY A 324 -8.95 20.65 20.85
C GLY A 324 -9.20 19.26 20.25
N PRO A 325 -9.46 18.25 21.09
CA PRO A 325 -9.74 16.90 20.64
C PRO A 325 -11.08 16.83 19.92
N SER A 326 -11.08 16.18 18.76
CA SER A 326 -12.25 15.84 17.96
C SER A 326 -12.55 14.35 18.15
N THR A 327 -13.81 14.00 18.33
CA THR A 327 -14.21 12.58 18.44
C THR A 327 -14.60 12.04 17.07
N LEU A 328 -13.80 11.12 16.55
CA LEU A 328 -14.12 10.35 15.35
C LEU A 328 -15.04 9.21 15.72
N ARG A 329 -16.21 9.13 15.09
CA ARG A 329 -17.15 8.01 15.26
C ARG A 329 -17.44 7.40 13.90
N PHE A 330 -17.17 6.13 13.74
CA PHE A 330 -17.48 5.42 12.51
C PHE A 330 -17.85 3.97 12.80
N VAL A 331 -18.61 3.40 11.87
CA VAL A 331 -18.97 1.99 11.88
C VAL A 331 -17.80 1.21 11.30
N GLN A 332 -17.21 0.30 12.08
CA GLN A 332 -16.13 -0.52 11.56
C GLN A 332 -16.66 -1.48 10.48
N PRO A 333 -16.01 -1.57 9.31
CA PRO A 333 -16.47 -2.44 8.22
C PRO A 333 -16.21 -3.93 8.47
N VAL A 334 -15.43 -4.27 9.50
CA VAL A 334 -15.11 -5.65 9.90
C VAL A 334 -15.89 -6.01 11.17
N GLN A 335 -16.49 -7.20 11.18
CA GLN A 335 -17.25 -7.75 12.29
C GLN A 335 -16.43 -8.78 13.07
N PHE A 336 -16.23 -8.50 14.36
CA PHE A 336 -15.50 -9.37 15.28
C PHE A 336 -16.48 -10.11 16.20
N ASN A 337 -16.21 -11.40 16.45
CA ASN A 337 -16.93 -12.26 17.39
C ASN A 337 -16.51 -12.05 18.86
N GLY A 338 -15.48 -11.22 19.10
CA GLY A 338 -14.92 -11.00 20.42
C GLY A 338 -13.84 -9.95 20.41
N ARG A 339 -12.97 -9.99 21.42
CA ARG A 339 -11.81 -9.08 21.51
C ARG A 339 -10.76 -9.50 20.48
N ALA A 340 -10.58 -8.67 19.47
CA ALA A 340 -9.65 -8.90 18.37
C ALA A 340 -8.66 -7.74 18.27
N GLY A 341 -7.44 -7.98 17.77
CA GLY A 341 -6.50 -6.92 17.44
C GLY A 341 -6.69 -6.43 16.01
N ALA A 342 -6.67 -5.12 15.81
CA ALA A 342 -6.67 -4.51 14.48
C ALA A 342 -5.93 -3.19 14.47
N LEU A 343 -5.49 -2.78 13.29
CA LEU A 343 -5.01 -1.43 13.01
C LEU A 343 -6.13 -0.65 12.33
N VAL A 344 -6.11 0.66 12.53
CA VAL A 344 -6.96 1.60 11.79
C VAL A 344 -6.07 2.67 11.17
N ARG A 345 -6.15 2.81 9.85
CA ARG A 345 -5.49 3.87 9.09
C ARG A 345 -6.49 4.97 8.78
N PHE A 346 -6.15 6.21 9.09
CA PHE A 346 -6.97 7.40 8.88
C PHE A 346 -6.34 8.29 7.81
N TRP A 347 -7.19 8.85 6.94
CA TRP A 347 -6.78 9.86 5.95
C TRP A 347 -7.95 10.78 5.59
N GLY A 348 -7.64 11.91 4.98
CA GLY A 348 -8.61 12.92 4.58
C GLY A 348 -8.10 14.33 4.82
N GLU A 349 -8.91 15.31 4.44
CA GLU A 349 -8.59 16.74 4.47
C GLU A 349 -7.97 17.25 5.78
N PRO A 350 -8.45 16.86 6.99
CA PRO A 350 -7.87 17.35 8.24
C PRO A 350 -6.43 16.90 8.51
N LEU A 351 -5.94 15.88 7.78
CA LEU A 351 -4.57 15.36 7.88
C LEU A 351 -3.70 15.80 6.69
N LEU A 352 -4.29 16.43 5.67
CA LEU A 352 -3.55 16.90 4.50
C LEU A 352 -2.60 18.04 4.89
N GLY A 353 -1.38 17.99 4.37
CA GLY A 353 -0.34 18.99 4.64
C GLY A 353 0.44 18.77 5.95
N LEU A 354 0.03 17.84 6.81
CA LEU A 354 0.81 17.48 7.99
C LEU A 354 2.05 16.64 7.58
N PRO A 355 3.26 16.99 8.06
CA PRO A 355 4.46 16.22 7.79
C PRO A 355 4.40 14.82 8.42
N ALA A 356 4.77 13.79 7.66
CA ALA A 356 4.81 12.40 8.11
C ALA A 356 6.01 12.12 9.05
N ARG A 357 5.97 12.68 10.27
CA ARG A 357 6.99 12.52 11.32
C ARG A 357 6.39 11.95 12.61
N PRO A 358 7.12 11.11 13.37
CA PRO A 358 6.60 10.51 14.60
C PRO A 358 6.12 11.53 15.65
N SER A 359 6.79 12.66 15.79
CA SER A 359 6.40 13.76 16.67
C SER A 359 5.04 14.36 16.29
N ILE A 360 4.80 14.57 15.00
CA ILE A 360 3.53 15.08 14.46
C ILE A 360 2.41 14.05 14.63
N ALA A 361 2.69 12.76 14.44
CA ALA A 361 1.72 11.71 14.75
C ALA A 361 1.29 11.76 16.23
N ARG A 362 2.25 11.94 17.15
CA ARG A 362 1.98 12.07 18.59
C ARG A 362 1.16 13.30 18.96
N LEU A 363 1.30 14.41 18.22
CA LEU A 363 0.42 15.58 18.38
C LEU A 363 -1.03 15.24 18.02
N VAL A 364 -1.25 14.40 17.00
CA VAL A 364 -2.60 13.99 16.62
C VAL A 364 -3.19 13.01 17.62
N HIS A 365 -2.42 11.99 17.99
CA HIS A 365 -2.77 11.03 19.02
C HIS A 365 -1.51 10.36 19.60
N PRO A 366 -1.37 10.18 20.93
CA PRO A 366 -0.15 9.67 21.55
C PRO A 366 0.33 8.31 21.02
N GLY A 367 -0.61 7.43 20.64
CA GLY A 367 -0.33 6.10 20.08
C GLY A 367 -0.30 6.03 18.55
N ALA A 368 -0.37 7.17 17.84
CA ALA A 368 -0.39 7.17 16.38
C ALA A 368 1.01 7.12 15.76
N GLN A 369 1.09 6.52 14.58
CA GLN A 369 2.28 6.53 13.73
C GLN A 369 1.91 6.79 12.28
N TRP A 370 2.81 7.41 11.51
CA TRP A 370 2.62 7.55 10.06
C TRP A 370 3.02 6.28 9.33
N ARG A 371 2.16 5.80 8.43
CA ARG A 371 2.41 4.68 7.51
C ARG A 371 1.79 4.98 6.15
N ASP A 372 2.57 4.89 5.08
CA ASP A 372 2.13 5.19 3.70
C ASP A 372 1.40 6.54 3.56
N GLY A 373 1.86 7.57 4.27
CA GLY A 373 1.20 8.89 4.27
C GLY A 373 -0.16 8.94 5.00
N ARG A 374 -0.51 7.89 5.74
CA ARG A 374 -1.75 7.78 6.54
C ARG A 374 -1.42 7.65 8.01
N LEU A 375 -2.32 8.14 8.86
CA LEU A 375 -2.14 8.03 10.30
C LEU A 375 -2.67 6.68 10.77
N GLN A 376 -1.82 5.85 11.34
CA GLN A 376 -2.17 4.51 11.82
C GLN A 376 -2.26 4.47 13.34
N LEU A 377 -3.28 3.77 13.83
CA LEU A 377 -3.50 3.50 15.23
C LEU A 377 -3.78 2.02 15.45
N ALA A 378 -3.30 1.52 16.58
CA ALA A 378 -3.59 0.18 17.05
C ALA A 378 -4.85 0.17 17.93
N PHE A 379 -5.75 -0.77 17.69
CA PHE A 379 -7.01 -0.92 18.41
C PHE A 379 -7.27 -2.36 18.83
N LEU A 380 -8.04 -2.49 19.91
CA LEU A 380 -8.67 -3.74 20.32
C LEU A 380 -10.18 -3.59 20.19
N PRO A 381 -10.74 -3.66 18.96
CA PRO A 381 -12.18 -3.53 18.75
C PRO A 381 -12.98 -4.53 19.61
N MET A 382 -14.00 -4.02 20.30
CA MET A 382 -15.02 -4.82 20.99
C MET A 382 -16.45 -4.49 20.51
N SER A 383 -16.64 -3.35 19.85
CA SER A 383 -17.94 -2.85 19.41
C SER A 383 -17.92 -2.55 17.92
N HIS A 384 -19.05 -2.77 17.23
CA HIS A 384 -19.23 -2.40 15.82
C HIS A 384 -19.05 -0.89 15.55
N GLN A 385 -19.18 -0.06 16.58
CA GLN A 385 -18.90 1.37 16.49
C GLN A 385 -17.57 1.69 17.16
N LEU A 386 -16.64 2.28 16.41
CA LEU A 386 -15.38 2.79 16.94
C LEU A 386 -15.52 4.28 17.25
N ALA A 387 -15.01 4.68 18.42
CA ALA A 387 -14.93 6.06 18.85
C ALA A 387 -13.47 6.37 19.25
N VAL A 388 -12.86 7.35 18.59
CA VAL A 388 -11.46 7.72 18.79
C VAL A 388 -11.36 9.22 18.99
N GLN A 389 -10.67 9.66 20.03
CA GLN A 389 -10.35 11.09 20.18
C GLN A 389 -9.05 11.39 19.44
N MET A 390 -9.06 12.40 18.58
CA MET A 390 -7.89 12.87 17.84
C MET A 390 -7.82 14.38 17.85
N THR A 391 -6.63 14.93 17.97
CA THR A 391 -6.39 16.37 17.81
C THR A 391 -5.90 16.64 16.40
N PHE A 392 -6.45 17.65 15.72
CA PHE A 392 -5.96 18.04 14.39
C PHE A 392 -5.11 19.30 14.55
N PRO A 393 -3.76 19.18 14.60
CA PRO A 393 -2.91 20.32 14.86
C PRO A 393 -2.96 21.30 13.68
N LEU A 394 -2.93 22.59 14.01
CA LEU A 394 -2.75 23.64 13.01
C LEU A 394 -1.31 23.60 12.48
N LEU A 395 -1.09 24.08 11.25
CA LEU A 395 0.25 24.13 10.65
C LEU A 395 1.31 24.84 11.52
N PRO A 396 1.00 25.94 12.25
CA PRO A 396 1.95 26.54 13.18
C PRO A 396 2.39 25.59 14.30
N GLN A 397 1.44 24.83 14.89
CA GLN A 397 1.74 23.85 15.94
C GLN A 397 2.61 22.70 15.42
N ALA A 398 2.31 22.22 14.22
CA ALA A 398 3.14 21.22 13.56
C ALA A 398 4.56 21.75 13.27
N THR A 399 4.67 23.01 12.85
CA THR A 399 5.96 23.65 12.56
C THR A 399 6.80 23.81 13.82
N GLU A 400 6.20 24.31 14.90
CA GLU A 400 6.85 24.44 16.21
C GLU A 400 7.39 23.09 16.70
N GLN A 401 6.56 22.05 16.66
CA GLN A 401 6.97 20.70 17.06
C GLN A 401 8.11 20.13 16.20
N LEU A 402 8.12 20.41 14.90
CA LEU A 402 9.23 19.98 14.03
C LEU A 402 10.53 20.73 14.36
N LEU A 403 10.45 22.00 14.75
CA LEU A 403 11.64 22.77 15.16
C LEU A 403 12.18 22.26 16.50
N ASP A 404 11.31 21.90 17.43
CA ASP A 404 11.68 21.33 18.73
C ASP A 404 12.33 19.94 18.60
N ASP A 405 11.99 19.17 17.57
CA ASP A 405 12.63 17.87 17.31
C ASP A 405 14.12 18.01 16.96
N VAL A 406 14.54 19.15 16.40
CA VAL A 406 15.89 19.33 15.85
C VAL A 406 16.68 20.46 16.51
N THR A 407 16.04 21.32 17.31
CA THR A 407 16.69 22.42 18.01
C THR A 407 16.30 22.47 19.48
N THR A 408 17.19 23.00 20.33
CA THR A 408 16.89 23.27 21.74
C THR A 408 16.15 24.60 21.94
N GLY A 409 15.99 25.38 20.87
CA GLY A 409 15.34 26.69 20.91
C GLY A 409 15.32 27.32 19.53
N HIS A 410 14.21 27.95 19.21
CA HIS A 410 14.01 28.66 17.96
C HIS A 410 13.29 29.98 18.24
N GLN A 411 13.59 31.01 17.45
CA GLN A 411 12.87 32.27 17.51
C GLN A 411 12.76 32.86 16.11
N LEU A 412 11.63 33.53 15.84
CA LEU A 412 11.48 34.30 14.63
C LEU A 412 12.51 35.43 14.61
N SER A 413 13.14 35.63 13.45
CA SER A 413 13.99 36.81 13.22
C SER A 413 13.19 38.10 13.43
N SER A 414 13.85 39.25 13.62
CA SER A 414 13.17 40.54 13.74
C SER A 414 12.19 40.81 12.59
N ALA A 415 12.61 40.49 11.35
CA ALA A 415 11.77 40.63 10.17
C ALA A 415 10.68 39.54 10.11
N GLY A 416 10.96 38.32 10.55
CA GLY A 416 9.96 37.26 10.69
C GLY A 416 8.86 37.61 11.69
N ARG A 417 9.21 38.22 12.83
CA ARG A 417 8.24 38.70 13.83
C ARG A 417 7.33 39.77 13.26
N LEU A 418 7.88 40.74 12.52
CA LEU A 418 7.09 41.75 11.80
C LEU A 418 6.17 41.11 10.75
N GLY A 419 6.70 40.17 9.96
CA GLY A 419 5.93 39.44 8.95
C GLY A 419 4.76 38.66 9.54
N THR A 420 4.97 37.91 10.63
CA THR A 420 3.91 37.18 11.34
C THR A 420 2.86 38.12 11.91
N ALA A 421 3.27 39.22 12.57
CA ALA A 421 2.34 40.21 13.11
C ALA A 421 1.48 40.89 12.03
N LEU A 422 2.02 41.07 10.83
CA LEU A 422 1.28 41.60 9.67
C LEU A 422 0.32 40.55 9.07
N ALA A 423 0.74 39.27 9.01
CA ALA A 423 -0.09 38.19 8.52
C ALA A 423 -1.30 37.90 9.42
N GLU A 424 -1.13 37.96 10.74
CA GLU A 424 -2.20 37.78 11.73
C GLU A 424 -3.26 38.88 11.67
N ARG A 425 -2.92 40.06 11.13
CA ARG A 425 -3.86 41.18 10.99
C ARG A 425 -4.81 41.06 9.81
N ALA A 426 -4.57 40.11 8.89
CA ALA A 426 -5.47 39.61 7.82
C ALA A 426 -6.48 40.61 7.22
N ASP A 427 -6.12 41.88 7.12
CA ASP A 427 -6.82 42.87 6.33
C ASP A 427 -5.87 43.26 5.21
N SER A 428 -6.31 43.11 3.97
CA SER A 428 -5.48 43.36 2.79
C SER A 428 -5.00 44.81 2.74
N PHE A 429 -5.69 45.70 3.46
CA PHE A 429 -5.32 47.09 3.67
C PHE A 429 -4.05 47.28 4.52
N ALA A 430 -3.65 46.31 5.35
CA ALA A 430 -2.38 46.39 6.11
C ALA A 430 -1.14 46.34 5.21
N LEU A 431 -1.24 45.76 4.01
CA LEU A 431 -0.18 45.80 3.00
C LEU A 431 -0.04 47.18 2.33
N LEU A 432 -1.01 48.07 2.52
CA LEU A 432 -1.01 49.45 2.04
C LEU A 432 -0.53 50.44 3.12
N GLU A 433 -0.21 49.97 4.33
CA GLU A 433 0.41 50.81 5.36
C GLU A 433 1.83 51.21 4.92
N PRO A 434 2.22 52.50 5.07
CA PRO A 434 3.55 52.96 4.68
C PRO A 434 4.65 52.14 5.36
N GLY A 435 5.56 51.54 4.58
CA GLY A 435 6.69 50.74 5.08
C GLY A 435 6.50 49.22 5.01
N VAL A 436 5.27 48.71 4.84
CA VAL A 436 4.98 47.27 4.77
C VAL A 436 5.40 46.68 3.43
N TYR A 437 5.16 47.40 2.33
CA TYR A 437 5.62 47.02 1.00
C TYR A 437 7.15 46.97 0.91
N GLU A 438 7.83 47.96 1.49
CA GLU A 438 9.29 48.04 1.57
C GLU A 438 9.86 46.90 2.43
N ALA A 439 9.20 46.54 3.54
CA ALA A 439 9.59 45.41 4.37
C ALA A 439 9.38 44.05 3.68
N ALA A 440 8.26 43.88 2.95
CA ALA A 440 7.98 42.68 2.17
C ALA A 440 8.96 42.52 1.01
N ILE A 441 9.30 43.62 0.31
CA ILE A 441 10.40 43.62 -0.68
C ILE A 441 11.72 43.30 0.01
N ALA A 442 12.09 43.92 1.13
CA ALA A 442 13.35 43.63 1.81
C ALA A 442 13.47 42.16 2.29
N LEU A 443 12.35 41.51 2.61
CA LEU A 443 12.27 40.10 2.98
C LEU A 443 12.35 39.13 1.79
N THR A 444 11.79 39.53 0.65
CA THR A 444 11.72 38.71 -0.58
C THR A 444 12.87 38.97 -1.56
N THR A 445 13.59 40.09 -1.39
CA THR A 445 14.78 40.41 -2.18
C THR A 445 15.95 39.57 -1.65
N PRO A 446 16.63 38.77 -2.50
CA PRO A 446 17.80 38.00 -2.08
C PRO A 446 18.84 38.91 -1.43
N ARG A 447 19.32 38.54 -0.23
CA ARG A 447 20.21 39.36 0.59
C ARG A 447 21.39 39.86 -0.25
N SER A 448 21.51 41.17 -0.40
CA SER A 448 22.53 41.87 -1.21
C SER A 448 23.98 41.44 -0.89
N LYS A 449 24.21 40.91 0.32
CA LYS A 449 25.49 40.31 0.73
C LYS A 449 25.87 39.05 -0.05
N GLU A 450 24.89 38.20 -0.39
CA GLU A 450 25.12 36.97 -1.17
C GLU A 450 25.37 37.31 -2.65
N LEU A 451 24.66 38.30 -3.20
CA LEU A 451 24.96 38.83 -4.54
C LEU A 451 26.38 39.41 -4.60
N LEU A 452 26.75 40.26 -3.63
CA LEU A 452 28.08 40.84 -3.55
C LEU A 452 29.18 39.78 -3.36
N ARG A 453 28.90 38.71 -2.60
CA ARG A 453 29.82 37.57 -2.45
C ARG A 453 30.01 36.85 -3.79
N ARG A 454 28.93 36.49 -4.48
CA ARG A 454 28.98 35.80 -5.78
C ARG A 454 29.59 36.64 -6.90
N LEU A 455 29.31 37.95 -6.93
CA LEU A 455 29.95 38.88 -7.86
C LEU A 455 31.45 39.01 -7.60
N LYS A 456 31.88 39.02 -6.32
CA LYS A 456 33.32 39.04 -5.98
C LYS A 456 34.01 37.73 -6.33
N GLU A 457 33.37 36.58 -6.10
CA GLU A 457 33.89 35.26 -6.47
C GLU A 457 34.08 35.15 -7.98
N ARG A 458 33.04 35.45 -8.77
CA ARG A 458 33.14 35.40 -10.24
C ARG A 458 34.12 36.40 -10.84
N ARG A 459 34.25 37.58 -10.21
CA ARG A 459 35.27 38.57 -10.61
C ARG A 459 36.69 38.10 -10.28
N ALA A 460 36.88 37.35 -9.20
CA ALA A 460 38.16 36.73 -8.88
C ALA A 460 38.49 35.57 -9.84
N ASP A 461 37.48 34.89 -10.37
CA ASP A 461 37.60 33.81 -11.35
C ASP A 461 37.81 34.32 -12.80
N GLY A 462 37.74 35.64 -13.02
CA GLY A 462 38.04 36.27 -14.31
C GLY A 462 36.88 36.34 -15.30
N ASP A 463 35.63 36.15 -14.84
CA ASP A 463 34.44 36.28 -15.67
C ASP A 463 34.35 37.70 -16.29
N PRO A 464 33.95 37.83 -17.56
CA PRO A 464 33.82 39.13 -18.23
C PRO A 464 32.70 39.98 -17.60
N ASP A 465 32.91 41.30 -17.56
CA ASP A 465 32.01 42.25 -16.88
C ASP A 465 30.55 42.22 -17.42
N ALA A 466 30.32 41.72 -18.63
CA ALA A 466 28.99 41.53 -19.21
C ALA A 466 28.15 40.48 -18.46
N ASP A 467 28.76 39.37 -18.05
CA ASP A 467 28.08 38.28 -17.33
C ASP A 467 27.78 38.69 -15.88
N LEU A 468 28.65 39.53 -15.30
CA LEU A 468 28.44 40.15 -13.99
C LEU A 468 27.27 41.15 -14.02
N ALA A 469 27.12 41.90 -15.11
CA ALA A 469 26.01 42.83 -15.30
C ALA A 469 24.68 42.11 -15.52
N GLU A 470 24.68 40.98 -16.25
CA GLU A 470 23.50 40.13 -16.43
C GLU A 470 23.06 39.48 -15.11
N LEU A 471 24.01 38.96 -14.31
CA LEU A 471 23.73 38.43 -12.98
C LEU A 471 23.11 39.50 -12.05
N ALA A 472 23.62 40.73 -12.08
CA ALA A 472 23.08 41.86 -11.32
C ALA A 472 21.70 42.32 -11.81
N ALA A 473 21.46 42.30 -13.13
CA ALA A 473 20.18 42.67 -13.72
C ALA A 473 19.07 41.66 -13.39
N THR A 474 19.41 40.36 -13.41
CA THR A 474 18.50 39.25 -13.07
C THR A 474 18.01 39.32 -11.62
N TRP A 475 18.77 39.98 -10.74
CA TRP A 475 18.48 40.11 -9.30
C TRP A 475 17.75 41.40 -8.91
N GLY A 476 17.23 42.17 -9.88
CA GLY A 476 16.41 43.36 -9.65
C GLY A 476 17.20 44.66 -9.78
N GLY A 477 17.60 44.98 -11.01
CA GLY A 477 18.36 46.19 -11.34
C GLY A 477 17.51 47.47 -11.34
N ALA A 478 17.63 48.28 -10.29
CA ALA A 478 17.36 49.72 -10.36
C ALA A 478 18.33 50.61 -9.55
N GLY A 479 19.12 50.04 -8.62
CA GLY A 479 19.91 50.84 -7.67
C GLY A 479 21.44 50.86 -7.86
N LEU A 480 22.02 50.09 -8.79
CA LEU A 480 23.46 49.76 -8.73
C LEU A 480 24.34 50.29 -9.87
N SER A 481 23.81 51.03 -10.85
CA SER A 481 24.63 51.61 -11.94
C SER A 481 25.64 52.67 -11.47
N ALA A 482 25.55 53.16 -10.22
CA ALA A 482 26.48 54.14 -9.67
C ALA A 482 27.83 53.55 -9.18
N ALA A 483 27.93 52.22 -9.01
CA ALA A 483 29.10 51.59 -8.39
C ALA A 483 30.18 51.10 -9.40
N ILE A 484 29.96 51.28 -10.71
CA ILE A 484 30.83 50.70 -11.76
C ILE A 484 31.77 51.74 -12.43
N CYS A 485 31.68 53.04 -12.13
CA CYS A 485 32.61 54.02 -12.69
C CYS A 485 33.78 54.36 -11.74
N PRO A 486 35.05 54.30 -12.18
CA PRO A 486 36.19 54.77 -11.39
C PRO A 486 36.31 56.30 -11.44
N PRO A 487 36.88 56.95 -10.40
CA PRO A 487 36.95 58.40 -10.33
C PRO A 487 38.29 58.90 -10.89
N THR A 488 38.37 59.31 -12.16
CA THR A 488 39.36 60.33 -12.58
C THR A 488 39.10 60.89 -13.99
N SER A 489 39.33 62.20 -14.12
CA SER A 489 39.46 63.01 -15.34
C SER A 489 38.17 63.44 -16.07
N CYS A 490 37.66 64.64 -15.76
CA CYS A 490 37.87 65.81 -16.61
C CYS A 490 37.17 67.06 -16.05
N ARG A 491 37.91 68.16 -16.09
CA ARG A 491 37.60 69.51 -15.61
C ARG A 491 36.95 70.32 -16.74
N MET A 492 35.96 71.15 -16.38
CA MET A 492 35.39 72.30 -17.14
C MET A 492 34.66 71.94 -18.46
N SER A 493 33.50 72.49 -18.82
CA SER A 493 32.97 73.85 -18.68
C SER A 493 31.47 73.87 -19.10
N GLY A 494 30.73 74.91 -18.71
CA GLY A 494 29.69 75.50 -19.56
C GLY A 494 28.26 74.95 -19.45
N TRP A 495 27.44 75.65 -18.67
CA TRP A 495 25.97 75.64 -18.77
C TRP A 495 25.48 76.08 -20.16
N ARG A 496 24.52 75.34 -20.76
CA ARG A 496 23.22 75.88 -21.26
C ARG A 496 22.31 74.81 -21.88
N THR A 497 21.08 74.77 -21.36
CA THR A 497 19.76 74.62 -22.03
C THR A 497 19.58 73.68 -23.23
N GLY A 498 18.54 72.83 -23.15
CA GLY A 498 17.74 72.54 -24.34
C GLY A 498 16.99 71.21 -24.33
N ARG A 499 15.66 71.28 -24.22
CA ARG A 499 14.71 70.25 -24.66
C ARG A 499 15.06 69.73 -26.05
N ARG A 500 14.83 68.43 -26.31
CA ARG A 500 13.94 67.96 -27.39
C ARG A 500 13.75 66.44 -27.37
N HIS A 501 12.50 66.07 -27.59
CA HIS A 501 12.04 64.82 -28.21
C HIS A 501 12.97 64.30 -29.29
N TRP A 502 13.12 62.97 -29.36
CA TRP A 502 13.17 62.23 -30.62
C TRP A 502 12.41 60.91 -30.47
N SER A 503 11.37 60.78 -31.30
CA SER A 503 10.68 59.56 -31.68
C SER A 503 11.31 59.01 -32.95
N GLY A 504 11.31 57.69 -33.14
CA GLY A 504 11.52 57.10 -34.46
C GLY A 504 11.90 55.62 -34.46
N CYS A 505 10.95 54.77 -34.89
CA CYS A 505 11.07 53.66 -35.86
C CYS A 505 12.17 52.58 -35.66
N ALA A 506 11.95 51.27 -35.82
CA ALA A 506 10.91 50.54 -36.52
C ALA A 506 10.84 49.04 -36.11
N ARG A 507 9.64 48.49 -36.31
CA ARG A 507 9.24 47.13 -36.79
C ARG A 507 10.29 46.02 -36.84
N TRP A 508 9.94 44.86 -36.25
CA TRP A 508 9.82 43.51 -36.87
C TRP A 508 8.78 42.72 -36.03
N ALA A 509 7.57 42.50 -36.55
CA ALA A 509 7.04 41.19 -37.02
C ALA A 509 6.91 40.10 -35.92
N GLY A 510 5.66 39.74 -35.58
CA GLY A 510 5.31 38.60 -34.70
C GLY A 510 5.51 37.22 -35.35
N PRO A 511 5.08 36.09 -34.74
CA PRO A 511 3.72 35.96 -34.22
C PRO A 511 3.58 35.32 -32.82
N SER A 512 2.39 35.59 -32.29
CA SER A 512 1.71 34.99 -31.15
C SER A 512 1.62 33.46 -31.17
N ALA A 513 2.03 32.83 -30.07
CA ALA A 513 1.57 31.51 -29.67
C ALA A 513 0.84 31.63 -28.32
N GLY A 514 -0.48 31.74 -28.39
CA GLY A 514 -1.35 31.66 -27.23
C GLY A 514 -1.51 30.21 -26.78
N TRP A 515 -1.05 29.90 -25.57
CA TRP A 515 -1.41 28.66 -24.89
C TRP A 515 -2.71 28.90 -24.12
N ARG A 516 -3.79 28.28 -24.60
CA ARG A 516 -5.04 28.11 -23.85
C ARG A 516 -4.80 27.07 -22.76
N ALA A 517 -4.92 27.47 -21.50
CA ALA A 517 -5.11 26.54 -20.40
C ALA A 517 -6.55 26.00 -20.47
N SER A 518 -6.68 24.72 -20.83
CA SER A 518 -7.95 24.00 -20.78
C SER A 518 -8.23 23.60 -19.33
N ALA A 519 -9.30 24.14 -18.76
CA ALA A 519 -9.84 23.69 -17.48
C ALA A 519 -10.36 22.24 -17.59
N PRO A 520 -10.10 21.35 -16.61
CA PRO A 520 -10.74 20.05 -16.59
C PRO A 520 -12.22 20.22 -16.21
N ARG A 521 -13.10 19.73 -17.11
CA ARG A 521 -14.53 19.57 -16.87
C ARG A 521 -14.76 18.61 -15.71
N ALA A 522 -15.62 19.02 -14.77
CA ALA A 522 -16.21 18.15 -13.77
C ALA A 522 -16.97 16.98 -14.45
N PRO A 523 -16.79 15.72 -14.00
CA PRO A 523 -17.64 14.65 -14.45
C PRO A 523 -19.01 14.74 -13.75
N ALA A 524 -20.04 14.75 -14.59
CA ALA A 524 -21.44 14.69 -14.20
C ALA A 524 -21.75 13.46 -13.33
N GLY A 525 -22.72 13.65 -12.42
CA GLY A 525 -23.12 12.69 -11.41
C GLY A 525 -23.39 11.29 -11.94
N ARG A 526 -22.78 10.30 -11.28
CA ARG A 526 -23.19 8.90 -11.35
C ARG A 526 -24.33 8.69 -10.35
N SER A 527 -25.51 8.39 -10.87
CA SER A 527 -26.59 7.83 -10.07
C SER A 527 -26.16 6.45 -9.55
N PHE A 528 -26.04 6.33 -8.23
CA PHE A 528 -25.96 5.04 -7.57
C PHE A 528 -27.27 4.31 -7.82
N ARG A 529 -27.21 3.15 -8.51
CA ARG A 529 -28.31 2.19 -8.48
C ARG A 529 -28.39 1.61 -7.07
N SER A 530 -29.52 1.83 -6.41
CA SER A 530 -29.89 1.17 -5.17
C SER A 530 -29.77 -0.35 -5.29
N PRO A 531 -29.38 -1.06 -4.22
CA PRO A 531 -29.48 -2.51 -4.19
C PRO A 531 -30.93 -2.93 -4.38
N ARG A 532 -31.15 -3.99 -5.19
CA ARG A 532 -32.46 -4.63 -5.33
C ARG A 532 -33.00 -5.00 -3.93
N PRO A 533 -34.30 -4.77 -3.66
CA PRO A 533 -34.89 -5.19 -2.40
C PRO A 533 -34.81 -6.71 -2.27
N ALA A 534 -34.41 -7.17 -1.08
CA ALA A 534 -34.52 -8.56 -0.69
C ALA A 534 -35.98 -9.01 -0.81
N VAL A 535 -36.18 -10.20 -1.40
CA VAL A 535 -37.47 -10.90 -1.38
C VAL A 535 -37.87 -11.09 0.09
N PRO A 536 -39.09 -10.70 0.51
CA PRO A 536 -39.54 -10.93 1.88
C PRO A 536 -39.71 -12.44 2.08
N ARG A 537 -38.86 -13.03 2.92
CA ARG A 537 -39.13 -14.34 3.51
C ARG A 537 -40.31 -14.19 4.46
N SER A 538 -41.33 -14.99 4.20
CA SER A 538 -42.51 -15.23 5.02
C SER A 538 -42.15 -15.46 6.49
N ALA A 539 -42.92 -14.83 7.38
CA ALA A 539 -42.83 -15.00 8.81
C ALA A 539 -42.99 -16.48 9.22
N PRO A 540 -42.18 -17.00 10.16
CA PRO A 540 -42.50 -18.26 10.82
C PRO A 540 -43.70 -18.03 11.74
N GLY A 541 -44.73 -18.84 11.53
CA GLY A 541 -45.94 -18.87 12.35
C GLY A 541 -45.64 -19.15 13.81
N ALA A 542 -46.53 -18.62 14.65
CA ALA A 542 -46.57 -18.81 16.08
C ALA A 542 -46.44 -20.29 16.49
N ALA A 543 -45.52 -20.56 17.42
CA ALA A 543 -45.49 -21.82 18.13
C ALA A 543 -46.71 -21.90 19.09
N PRO A 544 -47.39 -23.05 19.19
CA PRO A 544 -48.51 -23.22 20.09
C PRO A 544 -48.03 -23.33 21.55
N CYS A 545 -48.80 -22.72 22.45
CA CYS A 545 -48.64 -22.83 23.89
C CYS A 545 -48.69 -24.31 24.35
N PRO A 546 -47.87 -24.70 25.35
CA PRO A 546 -48.01 -26.01 25.97
C PRO A 546 -49.29 -26.06 26.83
N PRO A 547 -49.98 -27.20 26.90
CA PRO A 547 -51.13 -27.35 27.77
C PRO A 547 -50.67 -27.43 29.22
N THR A 548 -51.20 -26.52 30.03
CA THR A 548 -51.27 -26.66 31.49
C THR A 548 -52.10 -27.89 31.85
N SER A 549 -51.59 -28.74 32.73
CA SER A 549 -52.40 -29.66 33.52
C SER A 549 -51.84 -29.80 34.93
N PRO A 550 -52.72 -30.10 35.90
CA PRO A 550 -52.75 -29.38 37.17
C PRO A 550 -52.01 -30.12 38.29
N ALA A 551 -51.59 -29.33 39.30
CA ALA A 551 -51.21 -29.83 40.60
C ALA A 551 -52.42 -30.49 41.30
N ALA A 552 -52.22 -31.64 41.95
CA ALA A 552 -52.61 -31.90 43.34
C ALA A 552 -52.46 -33.40 43.73
N ARG A 553 -51.46 -33.67 44.58
CA ARG A 553 -51.48 -34.39 45.87
C ARG A 553 -50.28 -35.32 46.06
#